data_AF-A0A934W436-F1
#
_entry.id   AF-A0A934W436-F1
#
_cell.length_a   1.000
_cell.length_b   1.000
_cell.length_c   1.000
_cell.angle_alpha   90.00
_cell.angle_beta   90.00
_cell.angle_gamma   90.00
#
_symmetry.space_group_name_H-M   'P 1'
#
loop_
_entity.id
_entity.type
_entity.pdbx_description
1 polymer ?
#
loop_
_entity_poly.entity_id
_entity_poly.type
_entity_poly.pdbx_seq_one_letter_code
_entity_poly.pdbx_strand_id
1 'polypeptide(L)'
;MFLLGPTVVYSASDLTAAATCEWATMHRVGAKLGRVELSKFEADDMLARTAKLGDAHELRVLADLKATRDVVEIARPENPTEVEEVARQTSVAFQSEAGVVYQADFFDGRFSGTPTSSCDRMTAATRSTTPSSPGTRRSPRCCSSRRTASNCNASASAPASGCTCGSATCR
;
A
#
# COMPACT_ATOMS: atom_id res chain seq x y z
N MET A 1 -9.44 14.75 3.66
CA MET A 1 -10.09 15.31 4.87
C MET A 1 -11.42 16.00 4.57
N PHE A 2 -12.47 15.70 5.35
CA PHE A 2 -13.81 16.30 5.27
C PHE A 2 -14.48 16.39 6.66
N LEU A 3 -15.69 16.96 6.74
CA LEU A 3 -16.48 17.03 7.96
C LEU A 3 -17.64 16.03 7.93
N LEU A 4 -17.77 15.26 9.00
CA LEU A 4 -18.93 14.42 9.29
C LEU A 4 -19.59 14.98 10.56
N GLY A 5 -20.61 15.81 10.39
CA GLY A 5 -21.15 16.64 11.48
C GLY A 5 -20.05 17.55 12.08
N PRO A 6 -19.81 17.51 13.41
CA PRO A 6 -18.74 18.29 14.04
C PRO A 6 -17.35 17.62 13.93
N THR A 7 -17.27 16.40 13.39
CA THR A 7 -16.05 15.58 13.40
C THR A 7 -15.24 15.79 12.12
N VAL A 8 -13.95 16.06 12.27
CA VAL A 8 -13.00 16.03 11.15
C VAL A 8 -12.62 14.58 10.86
N VAL A 9 -12.92 14.13 9.64
CA VAL A 9 -12.48 12.85 9.10
C VAL A 9 -11.23 13.04 8.25
N TYR A 10 -10.18 12.26 8.53
CA TYR A 10 -8.88 12.33 7.88
C TYR A 10 -8.47 10.98 7.26
N SER A 11 -7.53 11.01 6.34
CA SER A 11 -7.02 9.85 5.61
C SER A 11 -5.51 9.67 5.79
N ALA A 12 -4.97 8.57 5.26
CA ALA A 12 -3.51 8.34 5.25
C ALA A 12 -2.75 9.49 4.56
N SER A 13 -3.25 9.98 3.43
CA SER A 13 -2.65 11.12 2.72
C SER A 13 -2.71 12.42 3.54
N ASP A 14 -3.75 12.60 4.36
CA ASP A 14 -3.82 13.75 5.27
C ASP A 14 -2.78 13.64 6.41
N LEU A 15 -2.49 12.42 6.90
CA LEU A 15 -1.41 12.19 7.87
C LEU A 15 -0.03 12.48 7.26
N THR A 16 0.22 12.04 6.02
CA THR A 16 1.47 12.38 5.31
C THR A 16 1.60 13.88 5.11
N ALA A 17 0.51 14.57 4.75
CA ALA A 17 0.51 16.02 4.62
C ALA A 17 0.80 16.72 5.95
N ALA A 18 0.21 16.26 7.06
CA ALA A 18 0.48 16.77 8.41
C ALA A 18 1.96 16.58 8.81
N ALA A 19 2.53 15.40 8.55
CA ALA A 19 3.93 15.10 8.84
C ALA A 19 4.92 15.91 7.97
N THR A 20 4.49 16.35 6.79
CA THR A 20 5.32 17.17 5.89
C THR A 20 5.27 18.65 6.29
N CYS A 21 4.11 19.15 6.70
CA CYS A 21 3.92 20.53 7.14
C CYS A 21 2.64 20.66 8.00
N GLU A 22 2.81 20.81 9.32
CA GLU A 22 1.67 20.92 10.24
C GLU A 22 0.87 22.20 10.00
N TRP A 23 1.54 23.30 9.67
CA TRP A 23 0.90 24.60 9.40
C TRP A 23 -0.07 24.53 8.22
N ALA A 24 0.36 23.92 7.11
CA ALA A 24 -0.49 23.77 5.92
C ALA A 24 -1.74 22.93 6.24
N THR A 25 -1.58 21.87 7.04
CA THR A 25 -2.71 21.04 7.49
C THR A 25 -3.66 21.81 8.41
N MET A 26 -3.13 22.61 9.35
CA MET A 26 -3.94 23.47 10.23
C MET A 26 -4.78 24.47 9.43
N HIS A 27 -4.20 25.10 8.40
CA HIS A 27 -4.93 25.99 7.49
C HIS A 27 -6.05 25.26 6.73
N ARG A 28 -5.78 24.03 6.26
CA ARG A 28 -6.80 23.20 5.62
C ARG A 28 -7.96 22.87 6.56
N VAL A 29 -7.67 22.52 7.80
CA VAL A 29 -8.70 22.30 8.84
C VAL A 29 -9.49 23.58 9.09
N GLY A 30 -8.79 24.71 9.24
CA GLY A 30 -9.40 26.02 9.45
C GLY A 30 -10.41 26.38 8.36
N ALA A 31 -10.08 26.13 7.09
CA ALA A 31 -11.00 26.41 5.99
C ALA A 31 -12.18 25.46 5.95
N LYS A 32 -11.99 24.16 6.25
CA LYS A 32 -13.11 23.22 6.37
C LYS A 32 -14.09 23.64 7.47
N LEU A 33 -13.61 24.27 8.53
CA LEU A 33 -14.42 24.83 9.62
C LEU A 33 -14.94 26.25 9.35
N GLY A 34 -14.69 26.83 8.17
CA GLY A 34 -15.12 28.19 7.81
C GLY A 34 -14.40 29.32 8.56
N ARG A 35 -13.23 29.05 9.15
CA ARG A 35 -12.48 30.02 9.96
C ARG A 35 -11.49 30.86 9.16
N VAL A 36 -10.99 30.31 8.06
CA VAL A 36 -10.04 30.97 7.15
C VAL A 36 -10.41 30.68 5.71
N GLU A 37 -10.07 31.58 4.80
CA GLU A 37 -10.12 31.28 3.38
C GLU A 37 -8.88 30.49 2.96
N LEU A 38 -9.06 29.51 2.07
CA LEU A 38 -7.97 28.68 1.56
C LEU A 38 -7.57 29.22 0.19
N SER A 39 -6.29 29.56 0.03
CA SER A 39 -5.76 30.02 -1.25
C SER A 39 -6.01 28.96 -2.32
N LYS A 40 -6.57 29.40 -3.45
CA LYS A 40 -6.71 28.55 -4.64
C LYS A 40 -5.34 28.42 -5.29
N PHE A 41 -4.88 27.19 -5.45
CA PHE A 41 -3.72 26.88 -6.27
C PHE A 41 -4.22 26.50 -7.66
N GLU A 42 -3.43 26.83 -8.68
CA GLU A 42 -3.68 26.36 -10.05
C GLU A 42 -3.69 24.83 -10.08
N ALA A 43 -4.51 24.28 -10.97
CA ALA A 43 -4.56 22.83 -11.15
C ALA A 43 -3.20 22.32 -11.63
N ASP A 44 -2.72 21.23 -11.03
CA ASP A 44 -1.51 20.55 -11.48
C ASP A 44 -1.88 19.59 -12.62
N ASP A 45 -1.55 19.98 -13.86
CA ASP A 45 -1.82 19.19 -15.06
C ASP A 45 -1.11 17.82 -15.04
N MET A 46 0.07 17.73 -14.42
CA MET A 46 0.78 16.46 -14.29
C MET A 46 0.09 15.54 -13.28
N LEU A 47 -0.41 16.09 -12.18
CA LEU A 47 -1.23 15.35 -11.22
C LEU A 47 -2.52 14.87 -11.87
N ALA A 48 -3.23 15.73 -12.61
CA ALA A 48 -4.46 15.39 -13.30
C ALA A 48 -4.25 14.28 -14.35
N ARG A 49 -3.14 14.34 -15.10
CA ARG A 49 -2.77 13.29 -16.04
C ARG A 49 -2.42 11.98 -15.33
N THR A 50 -1.67 12.04 -14.24
CA THR A 50 -1.24 10.85 -13.49
C THR A 50 -2.43 10.16 -12.84
N ALA A 51 -3.40 10.90 -12.31
CA ALA A 51 -4.64 10.35 -11.77
C ALA A 51 -5.40 9.52 -12.83
N LYS A 52 -5.60 10.06 -14.04
CA LYS A 52 -6.25 9.34 -15.14
C LYS A 52 -5.52 8.06 -15.54
N LEU A 53 -4.18 8.10 -15.56
CA LEU A 53 -3.36 6.91 -15.86
C LEU A 53 -3.45 5.87 -14.74
N GLY A 54 -3.54 6.32 -13.48
CA GLY A 54 -3.80 5.48 -12.31
C GLY A 54 -5.15 4.78 -12.41
N ASP A 55 -6.23 5.52 -12.65
CA ASP A 55 -7.58 4.96 -12.80
C ASP A 55 -7.62 3.90 -13.91
N ALA A 56 -6.99 4.18 -15.05
CA ALA A 56 -6.90 3.23 -16.15
C ALA A 56 -6.09 1.97 -15.78
N HIS A 57 -5.05 2.11 -14.95
CA HIS A 57 -4.28 0.97 -14.45
C HIS A 57 -5.11 0.12 -13.49
N GLU A 58 -5.81 0.75 -12.55
CA GLU A 58 -6.68 0.06 -11.60
C GLU A 58 -7.78 -0.74 -12.31
N LEU A 59 -8.40 -0.18 -13.35
CA LEU A 59 -9.38 -0.90 -14.17
C LEU A 59 -8.81 -2.11 -14.91
N ARG A 60 -7.55 -2.03 -15.39
CA ARG A 60 -6.88 -3.20 -15.99
C ARG A 60 -6.63 -4.29 -14.95
N VAL A 61 -6.13 -3.90 -13.77
CA VAL A 61 -5.90 -4.84 -12.65
C VAL A 61 -7.21 -5.50 -12.23
N LEU A 62 -8.30 -4.75 -12.12
CA LEU A 62 -9.62 -5.29 -11.82
C LEU A 62 -10.07 -6.32 -12.86
N ALA A 63 -9.87 -6.05 -14.15
CA ALA A 63 -10.21 -7.00 -15.21
C ALA A 63 -9.42 -8.32 -15.06
N ASP A 64 -8.12 -8.23 -14.77
CA ASP A 64 -7.27 -9.41 -14.54
C ASP A 64 -7.70 -10.20 -13.29
N LEU A 65 -8.08 -9.50 -12.22
CA LEU A 65 -8.59 -10.11 -10.99
C LEU A 65 -9.91 -10.86 -11.25
N LYS A 66 -10.86 -10.22 -11.96
CA LYS A 66 -12.14 -10.83 -12.35
C LYS A 66 -11.98 -12.05 -13.25
N ALA A 67 -10.94 -12.09 -14.07
CA ALA A 67 -10.65 -13.24 -14.93
C ALA A 67 -10.14 -14.46 -14.15
N THR A 68 -9.61 -14.27 -12.94
CA THR A 68 -8.88 -15.32 -12.21
C THR A 68 -9.46 -15.64 -10.83
N ARG A 69 -10.33 -14.78 -10.28
CA ARG A 69 -10.82 -14.88 -8.89
C ARG A 69 -12.26 -14.41 -8.77
N ASP A 70 -12.88 -14.80 -7.67
CA ASP A 70 -14.15 -14.22 -7.22
C ASP A 70 -13.89 -12.86 -6.58
N VAL A 71 -14.46 -11.80 -7.15
CA VAL A 71 -14.21 -10.41 -6.78
C VAL A 71 -15.52 -9.76 -6.34
N VAL A 72 -15.53 -9.22 -5.13
CA VAL A 72 -16.57 -8.29 -4.66
C VAL A 72 -16.04 -6.87 -4.83
N GLU A 73 -16.77 -6.06 -5.57
CA GLU A 73 -16.46 -4.64 -5.76
C GLU A 73 -17.27 -3.80 -4.78
N ILE A 74 -16.56 -2.94 -4.04
CA ILE A 74 -17.19 -1.90 -3.25
C ILE A 74 -17.23 -0.63 -4.11
N ALA A 75 -18.41 -0.07 -4.31
CA ALA A 75 -18.56 1.15 -5.08
C ALA A 75 -17.86 2.31 -4.37
N ARG A 76 -17.17 3.16 -5.12
CA ARG A 76 -16.61 4.40 -4.57
C ARG A 76 -17.77 5.32 -4.19
N PRO A 77 -17.80 5.89 -2.98
CA PRO A 77 -18.90 6.75 -2.57
C PRO A 77 -18.97 8.00 -3.45
N GLU A 78 -20.20 8.43 -3.77
CA GLU A 78 -20.41 9.70 -4.47
C GLU A 78 -20.18 10.88 -3.53
N ASN A 79 -20.48 10.68 -2.24
CA ASN A 79 -20.29 11.68 -1.19
C ASN A 79 -19.37 11.14 -0.08
N PRO A 80 -18.32 11.88 0.34
CA PRO A 80 -17.46 11.49 1.45
C PRO A 80 -18.21 11.14 2.75
N THR A 81 -19.42 11.68 2.97
CA THR A 81 -20.22 11.36 4.17
C THR A 81 -20.78 9.93 4.17
N GLU A 82 -20.74 9.21 3.05
CA GLU A 82 -21.18 7.81 2.93
C GLU A 82 -20.17 6.80 3.49
N VAL A 83 -19.05 7.28 4.02
CA VAL A 83 -17.91 6.46 4.49
C VAL A 83 -18.30 5.35 5.46
N GLU A 84 -19.30 5.57 6.34
CA GLU A 84 -19.79 4.56 7.27
C GLU A 84 -20.45 3.37 6.55
N GLU A 85 -21.26 3.67 5.54
CA GLU A 85 -21.95 2.67 4.76
C GLU A 85 -20.96 1.88 3.89
N VAL A 86 -19.99 2.55 3.28
CA VAL A 86 -18.93 1.89 2.48
C VAL A 86 -18.08 0.98 3.36
N ALA A 87 -17.73 1.41 4.58
CA ALA A 87 -17.00 0.58 5.53
C ALA A 87 -17.83 -0.64 6.00
N ARG A 88 -19.14 -0.47 6.16
CA ARG A 88 -20.06 -1.56 6.48
C ARG A 88 -20.13 -2.57 5.32
N GLN A 89 -20.27 -2.12 4.08
CA GLN A 89 -20.25 -2.97 2.89
C GLN A 89 -18.93 -3.74 2.77
N THR A 90 -17.82 -3.05 2.97
CA THR A 90 -16.47 -3.65 3.01
C THR A 90 -16.39 -4.76 4.07
N SER A 91 -16.91 -4.51 5.27
CA SER A 91 -16.92 -5.50 6.36
C SER A 91 -17.75 -6.74 6.01
N VAL A 92 -18.92 -6.55 5.38
CA VAL A 92 -19.75 -7.66 4.88
C VAL A 92 -19.03 -8.44 3.79
N ALA A 93 -18.36 -7.76 2.86
CA ALA A 93 -17.59 -8.40 1.80
C ALA A 93 -16.46 -9.28 2.37
N PHE A 94 -15.75 -8.83 3.41
CA PHE A 94 -14.73 -9.65 4.07
C PHE A 94 -15.28 -10.89 4.78
N GLN A 95 -16.54 -10.85 5.22
CA GLN A 95 -17.23 -12.00 5.83
C GLN A 95 -17.78 -13.00 4.80
N SER A 96 -17.83 -12.63 3.52
CA SER A 96 -18.24 -13.52 2.43
C SER A 96 -17.14 -14.53 2.05
N GLU A 97 -17.36 -15.41 1.08
CA GLU A 97 -16.35 -16.34 0.55
C GLU A 97 -15.44 -15.70 -0.52
N ALA A 98 -15.60 -14.40 -0.80
CA ALA A 98 -14.89 -13.72 -1.88
C ALA A 98 -13.36 -13.88 -1.80
N GLY A 99 -12.76 -14.17 -2.96
CA GLY A 99 -11.31 -14.24 -3.09
C GLY A 99 -10.65 -12.87 -3.00
N VAL A 100 -11.33 -11.82 -3.46
CA VAL A 100 -10.83 -10.44 -3.48
C VAL A 100 -11.94 -9.45 -3.15
N VAL A 101 -11.63 -8.45 -2.33
CA VAL A 101 -12.47 -7.25 -2.14
C VAL A 101 -11.77 -6.07 -2.80
N TYR A 102 -12.35 -5.56 -3.88
CA TYR A 102 -11.83 -4.45 -4.66
C TYR A 102 -12.42 -3.12 -4.16
N GLN A 103 -11.55 -2.11 -3.98
CA GLN A 103 -11.90 -0.78 -3.45
C GLN A 103 -12.52 -0.83 -2.04
N ALA A 104 -12.06 -1.76 -1.20
CA ALA A 104 -12.37 -1.78 0.23
C ALA A 104 -12.11 -0.41 0.87
N ASP A 105 -12.94 0.01 1.81
CA ASP A 105 -12.70 1.21 2.62
C ASP A 105 -12.89 0.89 4.10
N PHE A 106 -12.08 1.53 4.93
CA PHE A 106 -12.10 1.37 6.38
C PHE A 106 -12.46 2.68 7.05
N PHE A 107 -13.31 2.60 8.06
CA PHE A 107 -13.70 3.76 8.84
C PHE A 107 -13.76 3.45 10.33
N ASP A 108 -13.13 4.29 11.15
CA ASP A 108 -13.11 4.12 12.62
C ASP A 108 -13.86 5.23 13.38
N GLY A 109 -14.60 6.09 12.65
CA GLY A 109 -15.26 7.28 13.19
C GLY A 109 -14.50 8.59 12.94
N ARG A 110 -13.18 8.53 12.68
CA ARG A 110 -12.36 9.72 12.38
C ARG A 110 -11.34 9.52 11.27
N PHE A 111 -10.91 8.29 11.03
CA PHE A 111 -10.01 7.92 9.97
C PHE A 111 -10.78 7.17 8.88
N SER A 112 -10.62 7.61 7.63
CA SER A 112 -11.10 6.92 6.43
C SER A 112 -9.90 6.45 5.61
N GLY A 113 -9.82 5.18 5.25
CA GLY A 113 -8.67 4.62 4.56
C GLY A 113 -9.07 3.66 3.45
N THR A 114 -8.76 4.04 2.22
CA THR A 114 -8.78 3.13 1.07
C THR A 114 -7.37 2.57 0.86
N PRO A 115 -7.18 1.24 0.85
CA PRO A 115 -5.94 0.66 0.37
C PRO A 115 -5.86 0.96 -1.13
N THR A 116 -4.68 1.41 -1.59
CA THR A 116 -4.41 1.71 -3.01
C THR A 116 -4.43 0.47 -3.93
N SER A 117 -4.80 -0.69 -3.39
CA SER A 117 -4.86 -1.98 -4.07
C SER A 117 -5.98 -2.83 -3.48
N SER A 118 -6.48 -3.80 -4.25
CA SER A 118 -7.47 -4.77 -3.78
C SER A 118 -7.00 -5.53 -2.53
N CYS A 119 -7.91 -5.82 -1.61
CA CYS A 119 -7.64 -6.70 -0.48
C CYS A 119 -7.85 -8.15 -0.91
N ASP A 120 -6.77 -8.91 -0.96
CA ASP A 120 -6.80 -10.33 -1.29
C ASP A 120 -7.08 -11.17 -0.04
N ARG A 121 -7.93 -12.19 -0.17
CA ARG A 121 -8.11 -13.18 0.89
C ARG A 121 -6.82 -13.99 0.98
N MET A 122 -6.17 -13.89 2.13
CA MET A 122 -4.98 -14.67 2.43
C MET A 122 -5.37 -16.17 2.50
N THR A 123 -5.11 -16.93 1.43
CA THR A 123 -5.22 -18.39 1.49
C THR A 123 -4.10 -18.95 2.35
N ALA A 124 -4.30 -20.13 2.95
CA ALA A 124 -3.27 -20.78 3.79
C ALA A 124 -1.91 -20.92 3.07
N ALA A 125 -1.93 -21.05 1.73
CA ALA A 125 -0.74 -21.13 0.88
C ALA A 125 0.02 -19.80 0.72
N THR A 126 -0.62 -18.66 1.01
CA THR A 126 -0.03 -17.30 0.89
C THR A 126 0.55 -16.80 2.22
N ARG A 127 0.47 -17.61 3.30
CA ARG A 127 1.21 -17.33 4.53
C ARG A 127 2.71 -17.46 4.23
N SER A 128 3.36 -16.34 3.92
CA SER A 128 4.78 -16.18 4.15
C SER A 128 5.03 -16.33 5.66
N THR A 129 5.22 -17.56 6.12
CA THR A 129 5.81 -17.86 7.44
C THR A 129 7.32 -17.69 7.39
N THR A 130 7.82 -16.66 6.71
CA THR A 130 9.22 -16.27 6.88
C THR A 130 9.28 -15.53 8.22
N PRO A 131 9.85 -16.11 9.29
CA PRO A 131 10.12 -15.31 10.47
C PRO A 131 11.13 -14.26 10.01
N SER A 132 10.82 -12.98 10.22
CA SER A 132 11.84 -11.94 10.16
C SER A 132 12.91 -12.33 11.16
N SER A 133 14.00 -12.94 10.67
CA SER A 133 15.16 -13.22 11.50
C SER A 133 15.61 -11.90 12.12
N PRO A 134 15.96 -11.87 13.42
CA PRO A 134 16.47 -10.65 14.04
C PRO A 134 17.67 -10.19 13.21
N GLY A 135 17.55 -9.01 12.61
CA GLY A 135 18.52 -8.51 11.65
C GLY A 135 19.91 -8.41 12.28
N THR A 136 20.78 -9.35 11.96
CA THR A 136 22.20 -9.05 11.91
C THR A 136 22.40 -8.16 10.69
N ARG A 137 22.68 -6.87 10.93
CA ARG A 137 23.05 -5.90 9.90
C ARG A 137 24.17 -6.51 9.03
N ARG A 138 23.81 -7.03 7.86
CA ARG A 138 24.79 -7.28 6.79
C ARG A 138 24.85 -6.02 5.94
N SER A 139 26.01 -5.35 6.01
CA SER A 139 26.39 -4.29 5.09
C SER A 139 26.20 -4.71 3.63
N PRO A 140 25.93 -3.76 2.72
CA PRO A 140 25.60 -4.06 1.34
C PRO A 140 26.85 -4.60 0.64
N ARG A 141 26.84 -5.89 0.27
CA ARG A 141 27.74 -6.40 -0.76
C ARG A 141 26.95 -6.54 -2.04
N CYS A 142 27.22 -5.58 -2.91
CA CYS A 142 27.08 -5.65 -4.34
C CYS A 142 27.66 -6.98 -4.86
N CYS A 143 26.82 -7.86 -5.39
CA CYS A 143 27.11 -8.61 -6.63
C CYS A 143 25.90 -9.41 -7.07
N SER A 144 25.32 -8.94 -8.17
CA SER A 144 24.42 -9.67 -9.04
C SER A 144 25.11 -10.88 -9.67
N SER A 145 24.59 -12.08 -9.45
CA SER A 145 24.47 -13.09 -10.52
C SER A 145 23.63 -14.27 -10.03
N ARG A 146 22.47 -14.46 -10.67
CA ARG A 146 21.67 -15.69 -10.60
C ARG A 146 22.51 -16.89 -11.00
N ARG A 147 22.50 -17.95 -10.19
CA ARG A 147 22.47 -19.33 -10.70
C ARG A 147 21.46 -20.12 -9.86
N THR A 148 20.46 -20.64 -10.56
CA THR A 148 19.46 -21.59 -10.08
C THR A 148 20.13 -22.87 -9.61
N ALA A 149 19.68 -23.39 -8.46
CA ALA A 149 20.08 -24.68 -7.92
C ALA A 149 19.56 -25.82 -8.80
N SER A 150 20.36 -26.19 -9.79
CA SER A 150 20.27 -27.45 -10.51
C SER A 150 21.72 -27.82 -10.84
N ASN A 151 22.18 -28.95 -10.31
CA ASN A 151 23.54 -29.50 -10.41
C ASN A 151 24.53 -29.08 -9.31
N CYS A 152 24.39 -29.70 -8.13
CA CYS A 152 25.55 -30.17 -7.38
C CYS A 152 25.24 -31.60 -6.90
N ASN A 153 25.62 -32.58 -7.72
CA ASN A 153 25.55 -33.99 -7.37
C ASN A 153 26.71 -34.32 -6.43
N ALA A 154 26.42 -35.06 -5.36
CA ALA A 154 27.42 -35.49 -4.39
C ALA A 154 28.44 -36.46 -5.03
N SER A 155 29.72 -36.18 -4.87
CA SER A 155 30.76 -37.22 -4.87
C SER A 155 31.89 -36.83 -3.93
N ALA A 156 32.26 -37.77 -3.07
CA ALA A 156 33.21 -37.65 -2.00
C ALA A 156 34.62 -38.01 -2.49
N SER A 157 35.63 -37.14 -2.24
CA SER A 157 37.03 -37.51 -1.94
C SER A 157 37.96 -36.28 -1.83
N ALA A 158 38.30 -35.88 -0.59
CA ALA A 158 39.53 -35.20 -0.10
C ALA A 158 40.00 -33.84 -0.74
N PRO A 159 41.01 -33.15 -0.15
CA PRO A 159 40.86 -32.31 1.03
C PRO A 159 41.12 -30.81 0.79
N ALA A 160 40.74 -30.01 1.80
CA ALA A 160 40.80 -28.56 1.86
C ALA A 160 42.15 -27.95 1.47
N SER A 161 42.14 -27.04 0.49
CA SER A 161 43.20 -26.05 0.30
C SER A 161 42.64 -24.73 -0.27
N GLY A 162 42.57 -23.73 0.61
CA GLY A 162 42.81 -22.30 0.35
C GLY A 162 42.03 -21.58 -0.75
N CYS A 163 40.95 -20.90 -0.37
CA CYS A 163 40.59 -19.61 -1.00
C CYS A 163 40.96 -18.49 -0.03
N THR A 164 42.10 -17.83 -0.26
CA THR A 164 42.48 -16.59 0.43
C THR A 164 41.76 -15.40 -0.19
N CYS A 165 41.07 -14.61 0.63
CA CYS A 165 40.49 -13.34 0.21
C CYS A 165 41.54 -12.25 0.44
N GLY A 166 42.06 -11.67 -0.64
CA GLY A 166 43.03 -10.59 -0.61
C GLY A 166 42.52 -9.36 0.15
N SER A 167 43.41 -8.76 0.93
CA SER A 167 43.18 -7.55 1.71
C SER A 167 42.79 -6.37 0.82
N ALA A 168 41.58 -5.87 1.00
CA ALA A 168 41.18 -4.54 0.53
C ALA A 168 40.79 -3.70 1.76
N THR A 169 41.66 -2.74 2.08
CA THR A 169 41.50 -1.71 3.10
C THR A 169 40.36 -0.77 2.70
N CYS A 170 39.36 -0.57 3.56
CA CYS A 170 38.35 0.47 3.37
C CYS A 170 38.93 1.85 3.72
N ARG A 171 38.78 2.82 2.81
CA ARG A 171 38.79 4.26 3.11
C ARG A 171 37.37 4.73 3.36
#